data_AF-A0A534B9F8-F1
#
_entry.id   AF-A0A534B9F8-F1
#
_cell.length_a   1.000
_cell.length_b   1.000
_cell.length_c   1.000
_cell.angle_alpha   90.00
_cell.angle_beta   90.00
_cell.angle_gamma   90.00
#
_symmetry.space_group_name_H-M   'P 1'
#
loop_
_entity.id
_entity.type
_entity.pdbx_description
1 polymer ?
#
loop_
_entity_poly.entity_id
_entity_poly.type
_entity_poly.pdbx_seq_one_letter_code
_entity_poly.pdbx_strand_id
1 'polypeptide(L)'
;ALLLLTLPGAWPAATGATATRLSELPAAWVDDGGQPFDLRTLEGHAVVLTMAYATCHRVCPMTLRRLQQVQSEYDRRGTRAEFVVIGYDPDNDDAAAWRQYRRSRHLTRSNWHFLIGAREAVEQTARRLGFEFWRYDQHVVHDSRVLYFDERGTLVATGETTELESTKR
;
A
#
# COMPACT_ATOMS: atom_id res chain seq x y z
N ALA A 1 -34.38 1.95 28.53
CA ALA A 1 -33.79 1.55 27.23
C ALA A 1 -32.86 2.68 26.79
N LEU A 2 -31.55 2.53 27.00
CA LEU A 2 -30.55 3.46 26.48
C LEU A 2 -29.92 2.86 25.22
N LEU A 3 -30.15 3.50 24.09
CA LEU A 3 -29.54 3.19 22.80
C LEU A 3 -28.08 3.63 22.85
N LEU A 4 -27.17 2.67 22.92
CA LEU A 4 -25.74 2.87 22.65
C LEU A 4 -25.56 3.12 21.15
N LEU A 5 -25.33 4.38 20.79
CA LEU A 5 -24.80 4.76 19.48
C LEU A 5 -23.35 4.26 19.39
N THR A 6 -23.12 3.18 18.66
CA THR A 6 -21.78 2.72 18.31
C THR A 6 -21.22 3.65 17.21
N LEU A 7 -20.24 4.48 17.58
CA LEU A 7 -19.44 5.19 16.60
C LEU A 7 -18.68 4.15 15.74
N PRO A 8 -18.62 4.32 14.41
CA PRO A 8 -17.83 3.44 13.55
C PRO A 8 -16.36 3.52 13.95
N GLY A 9 -15.70 2.35 13.96
CA GLY A 9 -14.40 2.10 14.56
C GLY A 9 -13.38 3.23 14.43
N ALA A 10 -12.99 3.78 15.57
CA ALA A 10 -11.83 4.64 15.67
C ALA A 10 -10.58 3.77 15.46
N TRP A 11 -9.91 3.97 14.33
CA TRP A 11 -8.57 3.43 14.12
C TRP A 11 -7.55 4.29 14.86
N PRO A 12 -6.52 3.68 15.48
CA PRO A 12 -5.44 4.43 16.12
C PRO A 12 -4.75 5.34 15.09
N ALA A 13 -4.35 6.52 15.56
CA ALA A 13 -3.63 7.51 14.75
C ALA A 13 -2.30 6.94 14.25
N ALA A 14 -1.94 7.30 13.01
CA ALA A 14 -0.71 6.90 12.34
C ALA A 14 0.53 7.40 13.10
N THR A 15 1.14 6.57 13.95
CA THR A 15 2.46 6.86 14.51
C THR A 15 3.53 6.67 13.43
N GLY A 16 4.26 7.73 13.08
CA GLY A 16 5.46 7.69 12.23
C GLY A 16 5.34 8.28 10.82
N ALA A 17 4.14 8.47 10.27
CA ALA A 17 3.96 9.14 8.98
C ALA A 17 4.00 10.67 9.14
N THR A 18 4.78 11.36 8.30
CA THR A 18 4.85 12.82 8.26
C THR A 18 3.99 13.41 7.14
N ALA A 19 3.78 12.65 6.05
CA ALA A 19 2.76 12.97 5.07
C ALA A 19 1.39 12.51 5.58
N THR A 20 0.44 13.43 5.55
CA THR A 20 -0.95 13.18 5.90
C THR A 20 -1.84 13.09 4.67
N ARG A 21 -1.33 13.44 3.48
CA ARG A 21 -2.08 13.40 2.22
C ARG A 21 -1.32 12.75 1.07
N LEU A 22 -2.06 12.10 0.17
CA LEU A 22 -1.49 11.55 -1.08
C LEU A 22 -0.82 12.62 -1.94
N SER A 23 -1.36 13.83 -1.97
CA SER A 23 -0.81 14.97 -2.73
C SER A 23 0.52 15.51 -2.18
N GLU A 24 0.94 15.10 -0.98
CA GLU A 24 2.24 15.44 -0.40
C GLU A 24 3.35 14.45 -0.80
N LEU A 25 2.98 13.36 -1.48
CA LEU A 25 3.92 12.37 -1.98
C LEU A 25 4.58 12.86 -3.28
N PRO A 26 5.81 12.40 -3.57
CA PRO A 26 6.49 12.67 -4.83
C PRO A 26 5.62 12.33 -6.04
N ALA A 27 5.78 13.11 -7.11
CA ALA A 27 5.20 12.82 -8.42
C ALA A 27 6.13 11.94 -9.26
N ALA A 28 5.73 11.66 -10.50
CA ALA A 28 6.49 10.88 -11.49
C ALA A 28 6.62 9.39 -11.17
N TRP A 29 5.48 8.74 -10.97
CA TRP A 29 5.38 7.28 -10.97
C TRP A 29 5.11 6.77 -12.37
N VAL A 30 5.47 5.52 -12.61
CA VAL A 30 5.12 4.77 -13.81
C VAL A 30 4.45 3.47 -13.37
N ASP A 31 3.34 3.10 -14.01
CA ASP A 31 2.66 1.85 -13.71
C ASP A 31 3.34 0.63 -14.38
N ASP A 32 2.84 -0.57 -14.07
CA ASP A 32 3.32 -1.81 -14.68
C ASP A 32 2.88 -1.99 -16.14
N GLY A 33 2.14 -1.03 -16.71
CA GLY A 33 1.88 -0.85 -18.14
C GLY A 33 2.87 0.09 -18.83
N GLY A 34 3.77 0.74 -18.09
CA GLY A 34 4.71 1.73 -18.60
C GLY A 34 4.10 3.12 -18.81
N GLN A 35 2.91 3.39 -18.23
CA GLN A 35 2.25 4.69 -18.32
C GLN A 35 2.60 5.57 -17.12
N PRO A 36 2.76 6.89 -17.30
CA PRO A 36 2.86 7.81 -16.19
C PRO A 36 1.64 7.72 -15.27
N PHE A 37 1.88 7.73 -13.97
CA PHE A 37 0.85 7.61 -12.95
C PHE A 37 0.99 8.75 -11.93
N ASP A 38 -0.14 9.38 -11.61
CA ASP A 38 -0.23 10.46 -10.64
C ASP A 38 -1.13 10.04 -9.48
N LEU A 39 -0.57 9.89 -8.28
CA LEU A 39 -1.31 9.47 -7.08
C LEU A 39 -2.51 10.38 -6.76
N ARG A 40 -2.49 11.64 -7.21
CA ARG A 40 -3.59 12.59 -7.02
C ARG A 40 -4.83 12.22 -7.83
N THR A 41 -4.70 11.43 -8.90
CA THR A 41 -5.86 10.95 -9.67
C THR A 41 -6.69 9.94 -8.90
N LEU A 42 -6.20 9.47 -7.74
CA LEU A 42 -6.93 8.59 -6.83
C LEU A 42 -7.82 9.36 -5.85
N GLU A 43 -7.71 10.69 -5.76
CA GLU A 43 -8.68 11.50 -5.01
C GLU A 43 -10.11 11.24 -5.52
N GLY A 44 -11.07 11.16 -4.60
CA GLY A 44 -12.42 10.66 -4.84
C GLY A 44 -12.60 9.16 -4.58
N HIS A 45 -11.53 8.42 -4.28
CA HIS A 45 -11.57 7.00 -3.93
C HIS A 45 -10.87 6.74 -2.60
N ALA A 46 -11.36 5.77 -1.82
CA ALA A 46 -10.57 5.21 -0.73
C ALA A 46 -9.33 4.52 -1.31
N VAL A 47 -8.17 4.67 -0.68
CA VAL A 47 -6.90 4.08 -1.14
C VAL A 47 -6.29 3.21 -0.06
N VAL A 48 -5.89 1.99 -0.43
CA VAL A 48 -5.13 1.07 0.41
C VAL A 48 -3.73 0.94 -0.19
N LEU A 49 -2.72 1.45 0.51
CA LEU A 49 -1.36 1.58 0.00
C LEU A 49 -0.37 0.74 0.82
N THR A 50 0.56 0.11 0.13
CA THR A 50 1.74 -0.51 0.74
C THR A 50 2.97 -0.30 -0.14
N MET A 51 4.15 -0.58 0.40
CA MET A 51 5.39 -0.66 -0.35
C MET A 51 5.90 -2.10 -0.35
N ALA A 52 6.42 -2.56 -1.48
CA ALA A 52 6.92 -3.92 -1.69
C ALA A 52 8.00 -3.91 -2.78
N TYR A 53 8.63 -5.05 -3.07
CA TYR A 53 9.51 -5.18 -4.23
C TYR A 53 9.23 -6.53 -4.93
N ALA A 54 9.36 -6.54 -6.26
CA ALA A 54 8.86 -7.61 -7.11
C ALA A 54 9.64 -8.93 -6.92
N THR A 55 10.91 -8.85 -6.54
CA THR A 55 11.78 -10.03 -6.29
C THR A 55 11.66 -10.58 -4.86
N CYS A 56 10.75 -10.06 -4.03
CA CYS A 56 10.58 -10.55 -2.67
C CYS A 56 9.83 -11.88 -2.63
N HIS A 57 10.52 -12.94 -2.22
CA HIS A 57 9.96 -14.30 -2.16
C HIS A 57 9.34 -14.67 -0.80
N ARG A 58 9.55 -13.88 0.26
CA ARG A 58 9.14 -14.26 1.64
C ARG A 58 8.11 -13.34 2.28
N VAL A 59 8.44 -12.07 2.51
CA VAL A 59 7.62 -11.14 3.32
C VAL A 59 6.49 -10.48 2.53
N CYS A 60 6.78 -9.89 1.36
CA CYS A 60 5.76 -9.27 0.49
C CYS A 60 4.56 -10.18 0.16
N PRO A 61 4.72 -11.51 -0.06
CA PRO A 61 3.60 -12.44 -0.18
C PRO A 61 2.55 -12.36 0.94
N MET A 62 2.96 -12.12 2.18
CA MET A 62 2.04 -12.03 3.31
C MET A 62 1.25 -10.72 3.27
N THR A 63 1.94 -9.60 3.10
CA THR A 63 1.32 -8.27 3.02
C THR A 63 0.35 -8.16 1.86
N LEU A 64 0.73 -8.64 0.67
CA LEU A 64 -0.15 -8.56 -0.50
C LEU A 64 -1.34 -9.53 -0.43
N ARG A 65 -1.22 -10.66 0.26
CA ARG A 65 -2.39 -11.48 0.64
C ARG A 65 -3.32 -10.72 1.59
N ARG A 66 -2.80 -9.92 2.52
CA ARG A 66 -3.64 -9.07 3.38
C ARG A 66 -4.40 -8.03 2.55
N LEU A 67 -3.76 -7.39 1.57
CA LEU A 67 -4.45 -6.47 0.66
C LEU A 67 -5.55 -7.19 -0.15
N GLN A 68 -5.34 -8.44 -0.59
CA GLN A 68 -6.41 -9.24 -1.23
C GLN A 68 -7.59 -9.52 -0.28
N GLN A 69 -7.34 -9.74 1.00
CA GLN A 69 -8.39 -9.90 2.00
C GLN A 69 -9.16 -8.59 2.20
N VAL A 70 -8.46 -7.46 2.34
CA VAL A 70 -9.08 -6.13 2.42
C VAL A 70 -9.94 -5.87 1.18
N GLN A 71 -9.43 -6.15 -0.01
CA GLN A 71 -10.19 -6.09 -1.26
C GLN A 71 -11.50 -6.91 -1.20
N SER A 72 -11.44 -8.13 -0.66
CA SER A 72 -12.63 -8.99 -0.51
C SER A 72 -13.62 -8.44 0.53
N GLU A 73 -13.14 -7.72 1.54
CA GLU A 73 -13.98 -7.02 2.52
C GLU A 73 -14.73 -5.84 1.89
N TYR A 74 -14.06 -5.05 1.02
CA TYR A 74 -14.71 -3.99 0.24
C TYR A 74 -15.78 -4.56 -0.70
N ASP A 75 -15.46 -5.64 -1.43
CA ASP A 75 -16.43 -6.31 -2.33
C ASP A 75 -17.69 -6.75 -1.57
N ARG A 76 -17.51 -7.38 -0.40
CA ARG A 76 -18.64 -7.85 0.44
C ARG A 76 -19.51 -6.70 0.94
N ARG A 77 -18.93 -5.52 1.17
CA ARG A 77 -19.66 -4.31 1.59
C ARG A 77 -20.29 -3.56 0.42
N GLY A 78 -19.98 -3.93 -0.82
CA GLY A 78 -20.41 -3.19 -2.02
C GLY A 78 -19.74 -1.82 -2.15
N THR A 79 -18.60 -1.60 -1.48
CA THR A 79 -17.83 -0.36 -1.55
C THR A 79 -16.58 -0.55 -2.41
N ARG A 80 -15.98 0.55 -2.88
CA ARG A 80 -14.78 0.52 -3.74
C ARG A 80 -13.58 1.12 -3.03
N ALA A 81 -12.40 0.62 -3.36
CA ALA A 81 -11.11 1.19 -3.00
C ALA A 81 -10.09 0.87 -4.10
N GLU A 82 -9.10 1.74 -4.22
CA GLU A 82 -7.94 1.58 -5.08
C GLU A 82 -6.78 0.99 -4.26
N PHE A 83 -6.08 0.01 -4.82
CA PHE A 83 -4.99 -0.70 -4.16
C PHE A 83 -3.67 -0.30 -4.81
N VAL A 84 -2.75 0.25 -4.04
CA VAL A 84 -1.49 0.79 -4.54
C VAL A 84 -0.32 0.04 -3.91
N VAL A 85 0.58 -0.45 -4.76
CA VAL A 85 1.83 -1.09 -4.36
C VAL A 85 2.97 -0.30 -4.97
N ILE A 86 3.77 0.38 -4.16
CA ILE A 86 4.94 1.13 -4.62
C ILE A 86 6.21 0.28 -4.44
N GLY A 87 7.04 0.22 -5.49
CA GLY A 87 8.32 -0.46 -5.48
C GLY A 87 9.34 0.15 -4.51
N TYR A 88 10.00 -0.68 -3.70
CA TYR A 88 11.16 -0.28 -2.89
C TYR A 88 12.45 -0.29 -3.71
N ASP A 89 12.50 -1.03 -4.81
CA ASP A 89 13.74 -1.36 -5.48
C ASP A 89 13.86 -0.73 -6.88
N PRO A 90 14.16 0.57 -7.01
CA PRO A 90 14.24 1.25 -8.30
C PRO A 90 15.29 0.66 -9.27
N ASP A 91 16.21 -0.18 -8.80
CA ASP A 91 17.22 -0.83 -9.65
C ASP A 91 16.71 -2.13 -10.29
N ASN A 92 15.72 -2.78 -9.68
CA ASN A 92 15.26 -4.12 -10.08
C ASN A 92 13.74 -4.20 -10.31
N ASP A 93 12.95 -3.32 -9.68
CA ASP A 93 11.52 -3.21 -9.88
C ASP A 93 11.26 -2.51 -11.21
N ASP A 94 10.94 -3.30 -12.23
CA ASP A 94 10.49 -2.81 -13.53
C ASP A 94 9.08 -3.29 -13.88
N ALA A 95 8.56 -2.80 -14.99
CA ALA A 95 7.20 -3.11 -15.43
C ALA A 95 7.04 -4.61 -15.75
N ALA A 96 8.08 -5.29 -16.24
CA ALA A 96 8.02 -6.71 -16.53
C ALA A 96 7.96 -7.54 -15.24
N ALA A 97 8.77 -7.20 -14.24
CA ALA A 97 8.81 -7.82 -12.92
C ALA A 97 7.46 -7.66 -12.21
N TRP A 98 6.88 -6.45 -12.17
CA TRP A 98 5.56 -6.23 -11.56
C TRP A 98 4.43 -6.97 -12.27
N ARG A 99 4.41 -6.97 -13.60
CA ARG A 99 3.44 -7.76 -14.38
C ARG A 99 3.56 -9.25 -14.09
N GLN A 100 4.78 -9.78 -14.01
CA GLN A 100 5.00 -11.18 -13.66
C GLN A 100 4.52 -11.46 -12.24
N TYR A 101 4.88 -10.60 -11.28
CA TYR A 101 4.47 -10.72 -9.89
C TYR A 101 2.95 -10.77 -9.76
N ARG A 102 2.24 -9.75 -10.24
CA ARG A 102 0.79 -9.64 -10.07
C ARG A 102 0.03 -10.78 -10.75
N ARG A 103 0.49 -11.27 -11.90
CA ARG A 103 -0.09 -12.45 -12.57
C ARG A 103 0.10 -13.70 -11.74
N SER A 104 1.31 -13.94 -11.24
CA SER A 104 1.60 -15.12 -10.40
C SER A 104 0.81 -15.14 -9.09
N ARG A 105 0.35 -13.98 -8.61
CA ARG A 105 -0.41 -13.80 -7.36
C ARG A 105 -1.89 -13.51 -7.56
N HIS A 106 -2.38 -13.54 -8.81
CA HIS A 106 -3.78 -13.23 -9.14
C HIS A 106 -4.24 -11.83 -8.69
N LEU A 107 -3.35 -10.83 -8.77
CA LEU A 107 -3.58 -9.42 -8.45
C LEU A 107 -3.89 -8.62 -9.72
N THR A 108 -4.85 -9.08 -10.53
CA THR A 108 -5.07 -8.59 -11.91
C THR A 108 -6.31 -7.70 -12.07
N ARG A 109 -6.97 -7.32 -10.97
CA ARG A 109 -8.10 -6.39 -11.02
C ARG A 109 -7.64 -4.99 -11.44
N SER A 110 -8.52 -4.25 -12.10
CA SER A 110 -8.20 -2.93 -12.67
C SER A 110 -7.96 -1.84 -11.62
N ASN A 111 -8.41 -2.05 -10.38
CA ASN A 111 -8.21 -1.15 -9.25
C ASN A 111 -6.91 -1.44 -8.47
N TRP A 112 -5.96 -2.17 -9.08
CA TRP A 112 -4.64 -2.46 -8.52
C TRP A 112 -3.56 -1.79 -9.36
N HIS A 113 -2.79 -0.93 -8.71
CA HIS A 113 -1.75 -0.10 -9.29
C HIS A 113 -0.39 -0.50 -8.72
N PHE A 114 0.50 -0.98 -9.59
CA PHE A 114 1.87 -1.33 -9.23
C PHE A 114 2.79 -0.25 -9.78
N LEU A 115 3.42 0.52 -8.88
CA LEU A 115 4.10 1.76 -9.22
C LEU A 115 5.61 1.62 -9.09
N ILE A 116 6.29 2.12 -10.10
CA ILE A 116 7.74 2.21 -10.23
C ILE A 116 8.11 3.69 -10.18
N GLY A 117 9.18 4.03 -9.47
CA GLY A 117 9.65 5.40 -9.36
C GLY A 117 11.16 5.48 -9.32
N ALA A 118 11.69 6.69 -9.52
CA ALA A 118 13.11 6.96 -9.33
C ALA A 118 13.50 6.80 -7.84
N ARG A 119 14.77 6.49 -7.58
CA ARG A 119 15.30 6.28 -6.24
C ARG A 119 14.92 7.37 -5.24
N GLU A 120 15.10 8.63 -5.62
CA GLU A 120 14.76 9.77 -4.75
C GLU A 120 13.27 9.79 -4.37
N ALA A 121 12.38 9.53 -5.33
CA ALA A 121 10.94 9.48 -5.10
C ALA A 121 10.55 8.30 -4.19
N VAL A 122 11.14 7.12 -4.40
CA VAL A 122 10.91 5.94 -3.55
C VAL A 122 11.36 6.21 -2.11
N GLU A 123 12.59 6.70 -1.92
CA GLU A 123 13.13 6.98 -0.61
C GLU A 123 12.37 8.09 0.13
N GLN A 124 12.01 9.16 -0.59
CA GLN A 124 11.22 10.25 -0.02
C GLN A 124 9.81 9.78 0.36
N THR A 125 9.18 8.95 -0.46
CA THR A 125 7.86 8.35 -0.18
C THR A 125 7.92 7.49 1.06
N ALA A 126 8.89 6.57 1.14
CA ALA A 126 9.08 5.71 2.29
C ALA A 126 9.26 6.53 3.58
N ARG A 127 10.15 7.53 3.58
CA ARG A 127 10.34 8.44 4.73
C ARG A 127 9.06 9.20 5.10
N ARG A 128 8.35 9.76 4.12
CA ARG A 128 7.12 10.54 4.36
C ARG A 128 6.01 9.69 4.94
N LEU A 129 5.91 8.44 4.51
CA LEU A 129 4.89 7.49 4.93
C LEU A 129 5.28 6.65 6.15
N GLY A 130 6.49 6.85 6.70
CA GLY A 130 6.99 6.12 7.86
C GLY A 130 7.32 4.65 7.57
N PHE A 131 7.64 4.31 6.32
CA PHE A 131 8.23 3.00 6.00
C PHE A 131 9.73 3.04 6.28
N GLU A 132 10.16 2.26 7.26
CA GLU A 132 11.58 1.98 7.45
C GLU A 132 12.00 0.81 6.56
N PHE A 133 13.07 1.02 5.79
CA PHE A 133 13.68 -0.04 5.01
C PHE A 133 15.19 0.15 4.92
N TRP A 134 15.92 -0.96 4.84
CA TRP A 134 17.35 -0.96 4.57
C TRP A 134 17.70 -2.12 3.66
N ARG A 135 18.80 -1.97 2.92
CA ARG A 135 19.32 -3.02 2.04
C ARG A 135 20.34 -3.85 2.78
N TYR A 136 20.23 -5.16 2.66
CA TYR A 136 21.23 -6.11 3.12
C TYR A 136 21.48 -7.12 2.00
N ASP A 137 22.60 -6.95 1.30
CA ASP A 137 22.92 -7.67 0.05
C ASP A 137 21.78 -7.53 -0.98
N GLN A 138 21.26 -8.62 -1.54
CA GLN A 138 20.15 -8.63 -2.52
C GLN A 138 18.77 -8.47 -1.88
N HIS A 139 18.67 -8.27 -0.57
CA HIS A 139 17.39 -8.21 0.15
C HIS A 139 17.11 -6.80 0.66
N VAL A 140 15.86 -6.36 0.47
CA VAL A 140 15.32 -5.21 1.19
C VAL A 140 14.64 -5.71 2.46
N VAL A 141 15.16 -5.31 3.61
CA VAL A 141 14.49 -5.49 4.90
C VAL A 141 13.57 -4.30 5.11
N HIS A 142 12.30 -4.56 5.38
CA HIS A 142 11.29 -3.50 5.51
C HIS A 142 10.17 -3.93 6.46
N ASP A 143 9.48 -2.94 7.03
CA ASP A 143 8.24 -3.16 7.77
C ASP A 143 7.09 -3.55 6.80
N SER A 144 6.13 -4.35 7.28
CA SER A 144 4.97 -4.83 6.54
C SER A 144 3.73 -3.98 6.87
N ARG A 145 3.80 -2.68 6.52
CA ARG A 145 2.75 -1.69 6.79
C ARG A 145 1.74 -1.60 5.66
N VAL A 146 0.50 -1.34 6.04
CA VAL A 146 -0.61 -1.00 5.15
C VAL A 146 -1.19 0.33 5.60
N LEU A 147 -1.32 1.27 4.66
CA LEU A 147 -1.85 2.60 4.91
C LEU A 147 -3.23 2.74 4.27
N TYR A 148 -4.14 3.42 4.95
CA TYR A 148 -5.50 3.64 4.49
C TYR A 148 -5.74 5.13 4.34
N PHE A 149 -6.06 5.57 3.13
CA PHE A 149 -6.45 6.94 2.83
C PHE A 149 -7.94 7.02 2.52
N ASP A 150 -8.58 8.09 2.97
CA ASP A 150 -9.97 8.40 2.62
C ASP A 150 -10.07 9.00 1.21
N GLU A 151 -11.31 9.26 0.77
CA GLU A 151 -11.60 9.82 -0.56
C GLU A 151 -11.04 11.24 -0.78
N ARG A 152 -10.61 11.94 0.28
CA ARG A 152 -9.90 13.22 0.16
C ARG A 152 -8.40 13.02 0.01
N GLY A 153 -7.94 11.78 -0.08
CA GLY A 153 -6.54 11.41 -0.06
C GLY A 153 -5.88 11.63 1.29
N THR A 154 -6.63 11.71 2.40
CA THR A 154 -6.09 11.92 3.75
C THR A 154 -5.80 10.57 4.41
N LEU A 155 -4.61 10.41 4.99
CA LEU A 155 -4.24 9.21 5.76
C LEU A 155 -5.11 9.13 7.02
N VAL A 156 -5.95 8.10 7.11
CA VAL A 156 -6.90 7.91 8.22
C VAL A 156 -6.54 6.73 9.13
N ALA A 157 -5.74 5.78 8.65
CA ALA A 157 -5.27 4.66 9.47
C ALA A 157 -4.00 4.01 8.93
N THR A 158 -3.30 3.30 9.81
CA THR A 158 -2.19 2.40 9.48
C THR A 158 -2.44 1.04 10.12
N GLY A 159 -2.00 -0.04 9.49
CA GLY A 159 -2.01 -1.38 10.07
C GLY A 159 -0.74 -2.13 9.77
N GLU A 160 -0.35 -3.03 10.68
CA GLU A 160 0.80 -3.93 10.51
C GLU A 160 0.32 -5.36 10.22
N THR A 161 1.13 -6.15 9.52
CA THR A 161 0.79 -7.55 9.23
C THR A 161 0.94 -8.45 10.47
N THR A 162 1.77 -8.06 11.44
CA THR A 162 2.09 -8.81 12.67
C THR A 162 0.98 -8.82 13.72
N GLU A 163 0.06 -7.85 13.70
CA GLU A 163 -0.90 -7.64 14.79
C GLU A 163 -2.05 -8.67 14.81
N LEU A 164 -2.31 -9.35 13.70
CA LEU A 164 -3.37 -10.37 13.56
C LEU A 164 -2.96 -11.81 13.88
N GLU A 165 -1.65 -12.12 13.95
CA GLU A 165 -1.21 -13.44 14.43
C GLU A 165 -1.29 -13.54 15.96
N SER A 166 -1.22 -12.40 16.68
CA SER A 166 -1.36 -12.38 18.13
C SER A 166 -2.81 -12.47 18.61
N THR A 167 -3.80 -12.10 17.79
CA THR A 167 -5.23 -12.14 18.17
C THR A 167 -5.92 -13.48 17.87
N LYS A 168 -5.15 -14.49 17.42
CA LYS A 168 -5.64 -15.86 17.17
C LYS A 168 -5.18 -16.89 18.22
N ARG A 169 -4.66 -16.45 19.37
CA ARG A 169 -4.39 -17.30 20.53
C ARG A 169 -5.36 -17.06 21.67
#